data_AF-A0A4C1SWS2-F1
#
_entry.id   AF-A0A4C1SWS2-F1
#
_cell.length_a   1.000
_cell.length_b   1.000
_cell.length_c   1.000
_cell.angle_alpha   90.00
_cell.angle_beta   90.00
_cell.angle_gamma   90.00
#
_symmetry.space_group_name_H-M   'P 1'
#
loop_
_entity.id
_entity.type
_entity.pdbx_description
1 polymer ?
#
loop_
_entity_poly.entity_id
_entity_poly.type
_entity_poly.pdbx_seq_one_letter_code
_entity_poly.pdbx_strand_id
1 'polypeptide(L)'
;MSPNGHGAYNLWKATKSLPQPQQCSPPIRSGSTWARTDQEKSEAFAIHLSSVFKPNDADTPEDPEIEAILKQDLQMCLPLRHTTPKELTKIISKLNPNKSPGFDLITPRLLKELPRKCLVFLTILLTPHLEPLTYRHFGRHLKLL
;
A
#
# COMPACT_ATOMS: atom_id res chain seq x y z
N MET A 1 -44.17 -23.38 22.62
CA MET A 1 -42.97 -23.99 22.01
C MET A 1 -43.26 -25.47 21.81
N SER A 2 -43.33 -25.94 20.56
CA SER A 2 -43.60 -27.36 20.24
C SER A 2 -42.56 -27.83 19.21
N PRO A 3 -42.07 -29.09 19.26
CA PRO A 3 -40.83 -29.47 18.58
C PRO A 3 -41.00 -29.97 17.13
N ASN A 4 -42.23 -30.01 16.58
CA ASN A 4 -42.50 -30.77 15.35
C ASN A 4 -43.00 -29.90 14.17
N GLY A 5 -42.30 -28.80 13.85
CA GLY A 5 -42.59 -27.96 12.68
C GLY A 5 -41.48 -28.04 11.63
N HIS A 6 -41.76 -28.64 10.49
CA HIS A 6 -40.82 -28.79 9.37
C HIS A 6 -40.63 -27.44 8.65
N GLY A 7 -39.43 -26.85 8.75
CA GLY A 7 -38.88 -25.89 7.79
C GLY A 7 -39.44 -24.45 7.81
N ALA A 8 -38.81 -23.56 8.59
CA ALA A 8 -38.44 -22.17 8.22
C ALA A 8 -38.23 -21.22 9.43
N TYR A 9 -38.29 -21.68 10.67
CA TYR A 9 -37.93 -20.88 11.83
C TYR A 9 -36.46 -21.09 12.22
N ASN A 10 -35.53 -20.47 11.48
CA ASN A 10 -34.14 -20.40 11.95
C ASN A 10 -34.07 -19.39 13.11
N LEU A 11 -33.46 -19.81 14.23
CA LEU A 11 -33.22 -18.97 15.40
C LEU A 11 -32.60 -17.62 15.03
N TRP A 12 -31.73 -17.61 14.02
CA TRP A 12 -31.16 -16.42 13.41
C TRP A 12 -32.20 -15.39 12.91
N LYS A 13 -33.29 -15.82 12.24
CA LYS A 13 -34.36 -14.90 11.82
C LYS A 13 -35.12 -14.35 13.02
N ALA A 14 -35.36 -15.17 14.05
CA ALA A 14 -36.00 -14.74 15.28
C ALA A 14 -35.13 -13.72 16.05
N THR A 15 -33.81 -13.92 16.11
CA THR A 15 -32.88 -12.99 16.75
C THR A 15 -32.67 -11.72 15.93
N LYS A 16 -32.65 -11.78 14.60
CA LYS A 16 -32.48 -10.62 13.72
C LYS A 16 -33.68 -9.66 13.76
N SER A 17 -34.89 -10.16 14.03
CA SER A 17 -36.07 -9.32 14.22
C SER A 17 -36.13 -8.63 15.59
N LEU A 18 -35.27 -9.02 16.54
CA LEU A 18 -35.18 -8.33 17.83
C LEU A 18 -34.54 -6.96 17.60
N PRO A 19 -35.08 -5.88 18.20
CA PRO A 19 -34.44 -4.57 18.17
C PRO A 19 -33.04 -4.70 18.77
N GLN A 20 -32.02 -4.29 18.01
CA GLN A 20 -30.68 -4.20 18.59
C GLN A 20 -30.68 -3.06 19.62
N PRO A 21 -29.94 -3.21 20.74
CA PRO A 21 -29.75 -2.12 21.68
C PRO A 21 -29.21 -0.92 20.90
N GLN A 22 -29.92 0.19 20.94
CA GLN A 22 -29.41 1.43 20.37
C GLN A 22 -28.13 1.78 21.11
N GLN A 23 -27.00 1.78 20.41
CA GLN A 23 -25.73 2.16 21.02
C GLN A 23 -25.81 3.64 21.38
N CYS A 24 -25.92 3.93 22.68
CA CYS A 24 -25.80 5.29 23.18
C CYS A 24 -24.36 5.76 22.95
N SER A 25 -24.20 6.79 22.12
CA SER A 25 -22.91 7.44 21.97
C SER A 25 -22.52 8.08 23.30
N PRO A 26 -21.37 7.70 23.90
CA PRO A 26 -20.98 8.21 25.20
C PRO A 26 -20.82 9.73 25.17
N PRO A 27 -20.94 10.40 26.33
CA PRO A 27 -20.69 11.83 26.40
C PRO A 27 -19.24 12.15 26.05
N ILE A 28 -19.03 13.29 25.39
CA ILE A 28 -17.71 13.73 24.92
C ILE A 28 -17.20 14.81 25.88
N ARG A 29 -15.90 14.78 26.20
CA ARG A 29 -15.31 15.79 27.08
C ARG A 29 -15.19 17.12 26.33
N SER A 30 -15.79 18.18 26.88
CA SER A 30 -15.71 19.56 26.36
C SER A 30 -15.02 20.41 27.42
N GLY A 31 -13.68 20.44 27.38
CA GLY A 31 -12.86 21.12 28.40
C GLY A 31 -13.04 20.51 29.81
N SER A 32 -13.67 21.28 30.71
CA SER A 32 -13.98 20.88 32.09
C SER A 32 -15.35 20.21 32.25
N THR A 33 -16.20 20.23 31.21
CA THR A 33 -17.56 19.66 31.24
C THR A 33 -17.70 18.49 30.26
N TRP A 34 -18.90 17.87 30.23
CA TRP A 34 -19.23 16.74 29.38
C TRP A 34 -20.42 17.09 28.47
N ALA A 35 -20.23 16.97 27.16
CA ALA A 35 -21.25 17.09 26.14
C ALA A 35 -22.07 15.80 26.05
N ARG A 36 -23.34 15.85 26.45
CA ARG A 36 -24.25 14.70 26.53
C ARG A 36 -25.22 14.66 25.36
N THR A 37 -25.74 15.82 24.95
CA THR A 37 -26.68 15.93 23.82
C THR A 37 -25.93 15.92 22.49
N ASP A 38 -26.62 15.55 21.41
CA ASP A 38 -26.00 15.54 20.08
C ASP A 38 -25.59 16.95 19.62
N GLN A 39 -26.34 17.97 20.03
CA GLN A 39 -25.98 19.37 19.79
C GLN A 39 -24.68 19.75 20.53
N GLU A 40 -24.59 19.48 21.85
CA GLU A 40 -23.39 19.76 22.63
C GLU A 40 -22.15 19.04 22.06
N LYS A 41 -22.33 17.80 21.58
CA LYS A 41 -21.25 17.03 20.94
C LYS A 41 -20.81 17.69 19.64
N SER A 42 -21.75 18.14 18.81
CA SER A 42 -21.45 18.82 17.55
C SER A 42 -20.67 20.12 17.78
N GLU A 43 -21.07 20.90 18.79
CA GLU A 43 -20.40 22.15 19.16
C GLU A 43 -19.00 21.89 19.71
N ALA A 44 -18.84 20.89 20.58
CA ALA A 44 -17.53 20.48 21.09
C ALA A 44 -16.57 20.08 19.97
N PHE A 45 -17.04 19.33 18.97
CA PHE A 45 -16.25 19.00 17.79
C PHE A 45 -15.91 20.24 16.96
N ALA A 46 -16.87 21.12 16.68
CA ALA A 46 -16.64 22.33 15.90
C ALA A 46 -15.59 23.24 16.56
N ILE A 47 -15.67 23.42 17.88
CA ILE A 47 -14.69 24.18 18.66
C ILE A 47 -13.31 23.52 18.56
N HIS A 48 -13.22 22.20 18.78
CA HIS A 48 -11.94 21.51 18.71
C HIS A 48 -11.31 21.59 17.31
N LEU A 49 -12.08 21.28 16.26
CA LEU A 49 -11.61 21.29 14.89
C LEU A 49 -11.20 22.71 14.44
N SER A 50 -11.96 23.74 14.79
CA SER A 50 -11.58 25.13 14.49
C SER A 50 -10.31 25.57 15.20
N SER A 51 -9.98 24.97 16.35
CA SER A 51 -8.74 25.25 17.07
C SER A 51 -7.52 24.58 16.43
N VAL A 52 -7.68 23.35 15.91
CA VAL A 52 -6.63 22.53 15.30
C VAL A 52 -6.32 22.96 13.87
N PHE A 53 -7.35 23.22 13.07
CA PHE A 53 -7.21 23.56 11.66
C PHE A 53 -7.08 25.06 11.45
N LYS A 54 -6.13 25.69 12.15
CA LYS A 54 -5.75 27.08 11.93
C LYS A 54 -4.59 27.12 10.92
N PRO A 55 -4.57 28.09 9.99
CA PRO A 55 -3.39 28.36 9.19
C PRO A 55 -2.20 28.59 10.12
N ASN A 56 -1.04 28.03 9.79
CA ASN A 56 0.19 28.41 10.48
C ASN A 56 0.43 29.91 10.26
N ASP A 57 0.89 30.60 11.31
CA ASP A 57 1.31 31.99 11.19
C ASP A 57 2.47 32.05 10.18
N ALA A 58 2.29 32.78 9.08
CA ALA A 58 3.27 32.84 7.99
C ALA A 58 4.64 33.41 8.43
N ASP A 59 4.67 34.07 9.59
CA ASP A 59 5.85 34.71 10.18
C ASP A 59 6.55 33.87 11.26
N THR A 60 6.18 32.59 11.44
CA THR A 60 6.99 31.72 12.33
C THR A 60 8.40 31.61 11.78
N PRO A 61 9.44 31.91 12.59
CA PRO A 61 10.83 31.74 12.16
C PRO A 61 11.03 30.30 11.68
N GLU A 62 11.69 30.13 10.53
CA GLU A 62 12.03 28.82 10.01
C GLU A 62 12.79 28.04 11.08
N ASP A 63 12.24 26.89 11.48
CA ASP A 63 12.87 26.03 12.46
C ASP A 63 14.16 25.44 11.83
N PRO A 64 15.35 25.74 12.38
CA PRO A 64 16.61 25.25 11.82
C PRO A 64 16.68 23.71 11.84
N GLU A 65 15.92 23.04 12.72
CA GLU A 65 15.80 21.58 12.73
C GLU A 65 15.02 21.08 11.51
N ILE A 66 13.92 21.75 11.14
CA ILE A 66 13.14 21.42 9.94
C ILE A 66 13.97 21.65 8.68
N GLU A 67 14.69 22.77 8.59
CA GLU A 67 15.60 23.02 7.48
C GLU A 67 16.68 21.92 7.37
N ALA A 68 17.26 21.51 8.50
CA ALA A 68 18.27 20.45 8.53
C ALA A 68 17.71 19.10 8.06
N ILE A 69 16.48 18.75 8.45
CA ILE A 69 15.79 17.54 8.01
C ILE A 69 15.47 17.59 6.51
N LEU A 70 15.01 18.74 5.99
CA LEU A 70 14.68 18.91 4.57
C LEU A 70 15.93 18.89 3.68
N LYS A 71 17.05 19.41 4.20
CA LYS A 71 18.37 19.41 3.51
C LYS A 71 19.13 18.10 3.72
N GLN A 72 18.64 17.20 4.57
CA GLN A 72 19.24 15.89 4.76
C GLN A 72 19.00 15.03 3.51
N ASP A 73 20.06 14.39 3.02
CA ASP A 73 19.94 13.32 2.02
C ASP A 73 19.20 12.13 2.66
N LEU A 74 17.87 12.18 2.58
CA LEU A 74 17.02 11.06 2.93
C LEU A 74 17.24 9.98 1.87
N GLN A 75 18.12 9.02 2.14
CA GLN A 75 18.16 7.77 1.38
C GLN A 75 16.82 7.06 1.59
N MET A 76 15.85 7.37 0.72
CA MET A 76 14.48 6.85 0.77
C MET A 76 14.44 5.32 0.71
N CYS A 77 15.51 4.68 0.22
CA CYS A 77 15.74 3.25 0.27
C CYS A 77 17.24 2.95 0.33
N LEU A 78 17.58 1.82 0.96
CA LEU A 78 18.88 1.19 0.79
C LEU A 78 19.13 0.95 -0.71
N PRO A 79 20.39 0.99 -1.19
CA PRO A 79 20.72 0.64 -2.56
C PRO A 79 20.11 -0.72 -2.89
N LEU A 80 19.21 -0.71 -3.86
CA LEU A 80 18.47 -1.88 -4.30
C LEU A 80 19.46 -2.93 -4.81
N ARG A 81 19.27 -4.19 -4.40
CA ARG A 81 20.15 -5.28 -4.81
C ARG A 81 20.09 -5.46 -6.31
N HIS A 82 21.24 -5.68 -6.94
CA HIS A 82 21.29 -6.01 -8.35
C HIS A 82 20.53 -7.29 -8.64
N THR A 83 19.78 -7.29 -9.74
CA THR A 83 19.09 -8.49 -10.23
C THR A 83 20.05 -9.27 -11.14
N THR A 84 20.08 -10.59 -11.03
CA THR A 84 20.88 -11.44 -11.93
C THR A 84 20.00 -12.20 -12.94
N PRO A 85 20.53 -12.56 -14.12
CA PRO A 85 19.76 -13.35 -15.09
C PRO A 85 19.34 -14.73 -14.55
N LYS A 86 20.14 -15.29 -13.63
CA LYS A 86 19.85 -16.56 -12.96
C LYS A 86 18.63 -16.45 -12.04
N GLU A 87 18.55 -15.36 -11.26
CA GLU A 87 17.38 -15.09 -10.41
C GLU A 87 16.12 -14.91 -11.25
N LEU A 88 16.19 -14.14 -12.34
CA LEU A 88 15.06 -13.97 -13.25
C LEU A 88 14.62 -15.30 -13.86
N THR A 89 15.55 -16.12 -14.33
CA THR A 89 15.23 -17.45 -14.88
C THR A 89 14.53 -18.32 -13.84
N LYS A 90 14.96 -18.28 -12.58
CA LYS A 90 14.34 -19.01 -11.46
C LYS A 90 12.95 -18.50 -11.12
N ILE A 91 12.69 -17.21 -11.26
CA ILE A 91 11.37 -16.60 -11.03
C ILE A 91 10.43 -16.98 -12.19
N ILE A 92 10.90 -16.83 -13.44
CA ILE A 92 10.13 -17.12 -14.65
C ILE A 92 9.71 -18.60 -14.69
N SER A 93 10.60 -19.52 -14.30
CA SER A 93 10.27 -20.95 -14.27
C SER A 93 9.13 -21.29 -13.30
N LYS A 94 9.04 -20.56 -12.18
CA LYS A 94 7.98 -20.72 -11.16
C LYS A 94 6.65 -20.08 -11.53
N LEU A 95 6.58 -19.26 -12.58
CA LEU A 95 5.32 -18.62 -12.99
C LEU A 95 4.29 -19.66 -13.45
N ASN A 96 3.02 -19.46 -13.09
CA ASN A 96 1.92 -20.27 -13.58
C ASN A 96 1.57 -19.83 -15.03
N PRO A 97 1.63 -20.72 -16.03
CA PRO A 97 1.39 -20.40 -17.45
C PRO A 97 -0.07 -20.03 -17.76
N ASN A 98 -0.99 -20.23 -16.83
CA ASN A 98 -2.42 -19.96 -16.99
C ASN A 98 -2.87 -18.66 -16.30
N LYS A 99 -1.93 -17.85 -15.78
CA LYS A 99 -2.27 -16.50 -15.32
C LYS A 99 -2.65 -15.61 -16.50
N SER A 100 -3.62 -14.74 -16.28
CA SER A 100 -4.01 -13.72 -17.24
C SER A 100 -2.87 -12.73 -17.48
N PRO A 101 -2.72 -12.18 -18.69
CA PRO A 101 -1.77 -11.12 -18.97
C PRO A 101 -2.08 -9.84 -18.17
N GLY A 102 -1.05 -9.02 -17.96
CA GLY A 102 -1.20 -7.68 -17.39
C GLY A 102 -1.64 -6.65 -18.44
N PHE A 103 -1.57 -5.36 -18.07
CA PHE A 103 -1.89 -4.24 -18.97
C PHE A 103 -0.97 -4.18 -20.20
N ASP A 104 0.27 -4.64 -20.03
CA ASP A 104 1.29 -4.76 -21.08
C ASP A 104 1.06 -5.94 -22.04
N LEU A 105 0.02 -6.74 -21.81
CA LEU A 105 -0.31 -7.95 -22.56
C LEU A 105 0.78 -9.03 -22.54
N ILE A 106 1.77 -8.93 -21.65
CA ILE A 106 2.87 -9.90 -21.54
C ILE A 106 2.35 -11.13 -20.79
N THR A 107 2.25 -12.26 -21.50
CA THR A 107 1.79 -13.53 -20.90
C THR A 107 2.94 -14.27 -20.21
N PRO A 108 2.65 -15.07 -19.15
CA PRO A 108 3.66 -15.90 -18.52
C PRO A 108 4.26 -16.97 -19.45
N ARG A 109 3.50 -17.39 -20.48
CA ARG A 109 3.99 -18.31 -21.52
C ARG A 109 5.08 -17.65 -22.37
N LEU A 110 4.85 -16.40 -22.80
CA LEU A 110 5.85 -15.61 -23.52
C LEU A 110 7.15 -15.48 -22.71
N LEU A 111 7.04 -15.21 -21.41
CA LEU A 111 8.21 -15.08 -20.53
C LEU A 111 9.03 -16.38 -20.43
N LYS A 112 8.37 -17.55 -20.44
CA LYS A 112 9.05 -18.85 -20.39
C LYS A 112 9.78 -19.21 -21.67
N GLU A 113 9.30 -18.73 -22.81
CA GLU A 113 9.89 -18.97 -24.13
C GLU A 113 10.95 -17.90 -24.52
N LEU A 114 11.32 -17.00 -23.60
CA LEU A 114 12.27 -15.93 -23.91
C LEU A 114 13.67 -16.46 -24.23
N PRO A 115 14.32 -15.97 -25.30
CA PRO A 115 15.72 -16.28 -25.57
C PRO A 115 16.62 -15.62 -24.53
N ARG A 116 17.81 -16.20 -24.31
CA ARG A 116 18.78 -15.71 -23.30
C ARG A 116 19.13 -14.22 -23.46
N LYS A 117 19.16 -13.70 -24.69
CA LYS A 117 19.43 -12.28 -24.97
C LYS A 117 18.37 -11.37 -24.34
N CYS A 118 17.09 -11.75 -24.42
CA CYS A 118 16.00 -11.00 -23.82
C CYS A 118 16.03 -11.04 -22.29
N LEU A 119 16.44 -12.17 -21.69
CA LEU A 119 16.61 -12.29 -20.24
C LEU A 119 17.70 -11.34 -19.71
N VAL A 120 18.82 -11.23 -20.43
CA VAL A 120 19.88 -10.26 -20.09
C VAL A 120 19.37 -8.83 -20.19
N PHE A 121 18.62 -8.50 -21.25
CA PHE A 121 18.02 -7.18 -21.41
C PHE A 121 17.03 -6.85 -20.28
N LEU A 122 16.16 -7.79 -19.90
CA LEU A 122 15.24 -7.63 -18.77
C LEU A 122 15.99 -7.41 -17.45
N THR A 123 17.12 -8.10 -17.26
CA THR A 123 17.98 -7.95 -16.08
C THR A 123 18.51 -6.52 -15.98
N ILE A 124 18.93 -5.95 -17.11
CA ILE A 124 19.44 -4.58 -17.20
C ILE A 124 18.33 -3.59 -16.84
N LEU A 125 17.12 -3.76 -17.41
CA LEU A 125 15.99 -2.88 -17.12
C LEU A 125 15.56 -2.90 -15.65
N LEU A 126 15.61 -4.06 -15.01
CA LEU A 126 15.18 -4.25 -13.62
C LEU A 126 16.26 -3.89 -12.60
N THR A 127 17.50 -3.64 -13.03
CA THR A 127 18.57 -3.24 -12.12
C THR A 127 18.62 -1.72 -12.04
N PRO A 128 18.35 -1.12 -10.86
CA PRO A 128 18.44 0.32 -10.67
C PRO A 128 19.89 0.76 -10.75
N HIS A 129 20.18 1.55 -11.78
CA HIS A 129 21.45 2.21 -12.06
C HIS A 129 22.70 1.29 -12.04
N LEU A 130 22.90 0.55 -13.12
CA LEU A 130 24.20 -0.03 -13.43
C LEU A 130 25.14 1.06 -13.97
N GLU A 131 26.17 1.41 -13.22
CA GLU A 131 27.33 2.15 -13.74
C GLU A 131 27.91 1.41 -14.98
N PRO A 132 28.22 2.13 -16.09
CA PRO A 132 28.57 1.55 -17.40
C PRO A 132 29.85 0.70 -17.43
N LEU A 133 30.59 0.58 -16.32
CA LEU A 133 31.90 -0.08 -16.27
C LEU A 133 31.83 -1.62 -16.31
N THR A 134 30.69 -2.25 -16.03
CA THR A 134 30.54 -3.72 -16.13
C THR A 134 30.28 -4.23 -17.55
N TYR A 135 29.91 -3.35 -18.49
CA TYR A 135 29.62 -3.72 -19.88
C TYR A 135 30.86 -4.12 -20.68
N ARG A 136 32.06 -3.67 -20.29
CA ARG A 136 33.29 -3.91 -21.05
C ARG A 136 33.75 -5.37 -21.04
N HIS A 137 33.25 -6.19 -20.11
CA HIS A 137 33.56 -7.63 -20.03
C HIS A 137 32.49 -8.54 -20.63
N PHE A 138 31.24 -8.10 -20.73
CA PHE A 138 30.15 -8.90 -21.30
C PHE A 138 30.03 -8.77 -22.83
N GLY A 139 30.47 -7.63 -23.39
CA GLY A 139 30.42 -7.34 -24.83
C GLY A 139 31.39 -8.14 -25.72
N ARG A 140 32.29 -8.96 -25.16
CA ARG A 140 33.21 -9.78 -25.98
C ARG A 140 32.54 -10.99 -26.63
N HIS A 141 31.38 -11.42 -26.14
CA HIS A 141 30.63 -12.55 -26.72
C HIS A 141 29.58 -12.15 -27.77
N LEU A 142 29.36 -10.84 -28.00
CA LEU A 142 28.44 -10.32 -29.01
C LEU A 142 29.13 -9.90 -30.32
N LYS A 143 30.45 -10.09 -30.43
CA LYS A 143 31.25 -9.72 -31.62
C LYS A 143 31.57 -10.86 -32.60
N LEU A 144 30.90 -12.01 -32.48
CA LEU A 144 31.04 -13.14 -33.43
C LEU A 144 29.71 -13.50 -34.12
N LEU A 145 28.91 -12.47 -34.44
CA LEU A 145 27.86 -12.52 -35.45
C LEU A 145 27.98 -11.25 -36.29
#